data_AF-A0A2V9PCB6-F1
#
_entry.id   AF-A0A2V9PCB6-F1
#
_cell.length_a   1.000
_cell.length_b   1.000
_cell.length_c   1.000
_cell.angle_alpha   90.00
_cell.angle_beta   90.00
_cell.angle_gamma   90.00
#
_symmetry.space_group_name_H-M   'P 1'
#
loop_
_entity.id
_entity.type
_entity.pdbx_description
1 polymer ?
#
loop_
_entity_poly.entity_id
_entity_poly.type
_entity_poly.pdbx_seq_one_letter_code
_entity_poly.pdbx_strand_id
1 'polypeptide(L)'
;MARQNRRGSSRPGHLIRKSTLASRSSSSPPLEILALLLTLICSIVPGAVAQTPDVDDIHVSPRVEPDKLEQQNALSGDTVRTHSPLIRSKVDLVLVPVTVTDPMNRLVTGLDKDNFQIYEGKEQQDVRHFSSEDAPISLGV
;
A
#
# COMPACT_ATOMS: atom_id res chain seq x y z
N MET A 1 -75.94 -42.47 -10.79
CA MET A 1 -75.03 -41.46 -11.38
C MET A 1 -74.22 -40.85 -10.23
N ALA A 2 -72.94 -40.54 -10.44
CA ALA A 2 -71.93 -40.03 -9.47
C ALA A 2 -71.16 -41.08 -8.62
N ARG A 3 -69.90 -41.29 -9.02
CA ARG A 3 -68.80 -41.94 -8.29
C ARG A 3 -67.94 -40.86 -7.62
N GLN A 4 -67.49 -41.09 -6.38
CA GLN A 4 -66.10 -40.91 -5.91
C GLN A 4 -66.04 -41.03 -4.37
N ASN A 5 -65.18 -41.92 -3.83
CA ASN A 5 -64.02 -41.51 -3.03
C ASN A 5 -63.14 -42.67 -2.51
N ARG A 6 -61.88 -42.61 -2.94
CA ARG A 6 -60.59 -42.82 -2.25
C ARG A 6 -60.44 -43.89 -1.14
N ARG A 7 -59.53 -44.84 -1.39
CA ARG A 7 -58.46 -45.34 -0.47
C ARG A 7 -57.26 -45.76 -1.33
N GLY A 8 -56.04 -45.25 -1.13
CA GLY A 8 -55.00 -45.81 -0.25
C GLY A 8 -54.00 -46.62 -1.10
N SER A 9 -52.87 -46.04 -1.50
CA SER A 9 -51.55 -46.07 -0.83
C SER A 9 -50.73 -47.34 -1.12
N SER A 10 -49.67 -47.19 -1.92
CA SER A 10 -48.37 -47.87 -1.73
C SER A 10 -47.34 -47.28 -2.69
N ARG A 11 -46.42 -46.47 -2.16
CA ARG A 11 -45.15 -46.13 -2.81
C ARG A 11 -44.07 -46.88 -2.05
N PRO A 12 -43.24 -47.72 -2.69
CA PRO A 12 -42.06 -48.25 -2.02
C PRO A 12 -40.90 -47.25 -2.23
N GLY A 13 -40.47 -46.60 -1.15
CA GLY A 13 -39.07 -46.19 -0.99
C GLY A 13 -38.23 -47.42 -0.65
N HIS A 14 -36.91 -47.45 -0.66
CA HIS A 14 -35.85 -46.48 -0.90
C HIS A 14 -34.57 -47.31 -0.71
N LEU A 15 -33.55 -47.22 -1.57
CA LEU A 15 -32.26 -47.85 -1.27
C LEU A 15 -31.10 -46.93 -1.66
N ILE A 16 -30.73 -46.06 -0.71
CA ILE A 16 -29.40 -45.45 -0.63
C ILE A 16 -28.39 -46.56 -0.39
N ARG A 17 -27.48 -46.78 -1.32
CA ARG A 17 -26.29 -47.61 -1.12
C ARG A 17 -25.11 -46.71 -0.79
N LYS A 18 -24.78 -46.59 0.49
CA LYS A 18 -23.50 -46.02 0.94
C LYS A 18 -22.42 -47.07 0.70
N SER A 19 -21.53 -46.83 -0.26
CA SER A 19 -20.35 -47.68 -0.47
C SER A 19 -19.24 -47.21 0.47
N THR A 20 -19.17 -47.81 1.66
CA THR A 20 -17.98 -47.81 2.49
C THR A 20 -17.18 -49.04 2.12
N LEU A 21 -15.97 -48.88 1.55
CA LEU A 21 -15.03 -50.00 1.46
C LEU A 21 -13.60 -49.56 1.79
N ALA A 22 -13.14 -50.13 2.91
CA ALA A 22 -11.78 -50.59 3.21
C ALA A 22 -10.61 -49.59 3.06
N SER A 23 -10.28 -48.96 4.18
CA SER A 23 -8.91 -48.54 4.50
C SER A 23 -7.99 -49.77 4.47
N ARG A 24 -7.02 -49.76 3.56
CA ARG A 24 -5.97 -50.77 3.46
C ARG A 24 -4.82 -50.32 4.36
N SER A 25 -4.74 -50.88 5.58
CA SER A 25 -3.54 -50.73 6.42
C SER A 25 -2.40 -51.51 5.78
N SER A 26 -1.40 -50.79 5.27
CA SER A 26 -0.11 -51.36 4.88
C SER A 26 0.95 -50.58 5.62
N SER A 27 1.33 -51.12 6.77
CA SER A 27 2.43 -50.66 7.60
C SER A 27 3.76 -50.85 6.88
N SER A 28 4.39 -49.75 6.47
CA SER A 28 5.84 -49.68 6.37
C SER A 28 6.33 -48.31 6.84
N PRO A 29 6.47 -48.09 8.16
CA PRO A 29 6.79 -46.76 8.67
C PRO A 29 8.24 -46.67 9.20
N PRO A 30 9.29 -46.87 8.39
CA PRO A 30 10.56 -46.22 8.66
C PRO A 30 10.81 -45.05 7.71
N LEU A 31 10.48 -45.23 6.42
CA LEU A 31 10.81 -44.26 5.37
C LEU A 31 9.78 -43.12 5.30
N GLU A 32 8.50 -43.42 5.53
CA GLU A 32 7.43 -42.42 5.65
C GLU A 32 7.62 -41.53 6.89
N ILE A 33 8.07 -42.11 8.01
CA ILE A 33 8.37 -41.34 9.23
C ILE A 33 9.60 -40.46 9.00
N LEU A 34 10.64 -40.97 8.32
CA LEU A 34 11.80 -40.17 7.94
C LEU A 34 11.42 -39.03 7.00
N ALA A 35 10.54 -39.28 6.02
CA ALA A 35 10.04 -38.25 5.11
C ALA A 35 9.16 -37.22 5.83
N LEU A 36 8.31 -37.64 6.76
CA LEU A 36 7.54 -36.74 7.63
C LEU A 36 8.44 -35.92 8.56
N LEU A 37 9.50 -36.53 9.10
CA LEU A 37 10.49 -35.81 9.92
C LEU A 37 11.26 -34.80 9.07
N LEU A 38 11.66 -35.17 7.85
CA LEU A 38 12.41 -34.29 6.95
C LEU A 38 11.54 -33.12 6.45
N THR A 39 10.26 -33.36 6.18
CA THR A 39 9.29 -32.30 5.82
C THR A 39 8.92 -31.43 7.02
N LEU A 40 8.86 -31.99 8.23
CA LEU A 40 8.70 -31.22 9.47
C LEU A 40 9.94 -30.33 9.74
N ILE A 41 11.15 -30.86 9.55
CA ILE A 41 12.40 -30.09 9.68
C ILE A 41 12.47 -28.97 8.64
N CYS A 42 12.07 -29.24 7.38
CA CYS A 42 12.06 -28.24 6.31
C CYS A 42 11.00 -27.15 6.52
N SER A 43 9.89 -27.46 7.17
CA SER A 43 8.81 -26.49 7.47
C SER A 43 9.03 -25.65 8.74
N ILE A 44 10.01 -26.00 9.59
CA ILE A 44 10.40 -25.22 10.77
C ILE A 44 11.53 -24.21 10.46
N VAL A 45 11.98 -24.09 9.20
CA VAL A 45 12.88 -23.01 8.75
C VAL A 45 12.12 -21.97 7.92
N PRO A 46 11.30 -21.09 8.51
CA PRO A 46 10.88 -19.88 7.83
C PRO A 46 12.02 -18.85 7.90
N GLY A 47 12.75 -18.71 6.80
CA GLY A 47 13.43 -17.46 6.47
C GLY A 47 14.95 -17.52 6.34
N ALA A 48 15.40 -16.85 5.27
CA ALA A 48 16.74 -16.29 5.04
C ALA A 48 17.82 -17.23 4.45
N VAL A 49 17.81 -17.40 3.12
CA VAL A 49 19.02 -17.28 2.28
C VAL A 49 18.69 -16.63 0.93
N ALA A 50 18.22 -15.39 0.98
CA ALA A 50 18.37 -14.46 -0.14
C ALA A 50 18.86 -13.14 0.46
N GLN A 51 20.05 -13.18 1.05
CA GLN A 51 20.83 -11.99 1.33
C GLN A 51 22.07 -12.11 0.47
N THR A 52 22.10 -11.36 -0.63
CA THR A 52 23.35 -10.87 -1.20
C THR A 52 23.95 -9.93 -0.16
N PRO A 53 25.06 -10.27 0.53
CA PRO A 53 25.76 -9.29 1.34
C PRO A 53 26.83 -8.69 0.42
N ASP A 54 26.43 -7.88 -0.56
CA ASP A 54 27.41 -7.25 -1.45
C ASP A 54 26.91 -5.94 -2.08
N VAL A 55 26.34 -5.05 -1.26
CA VAL A 55 26.14 -3.64 -1.68
C VAL A 55 26.54 -2.62 -0.59
N ASP A 56 26.92 -3.05 0.62
CA ASP A 56 27.23 -2.11 1.73
C ASP A 56 28.72 -1.90 2.03
N ASP A 57 29.65 -2.47 1.27
CA ASP A 57 31.09 -2.25 1.48
C ASP A 57 31.62 -1.03 0.71
N ILE A 58 31.11 0.15 1.09
CA ILE A 58 31.67 1.44 0.67
C ILE A 58 32.92 1.73 1.51
N HIS A 59 34.09 1.29 1.03
CA HIS A 59 35.39 1.58 1.63
C HIS A 59 35.81 3.04 1.38
N VAL A 60 35.17 4.00 2.04
CA VAL A 60 35.69 5.39 2.11
C VAL A 60 36.55 5.48 3.37
N SER A 61 37.86 5.38 3.19
CA SER A 61 38.79 5.77 4.26
C SER A 61 38.61 7.27 4.52
N PRO A 62 38.29 7.70 5.76
CA PRO A 62 38.23 9.12 6.09
C PRO A 62 39.55 9.76 5.69
N ARG A 63 39.47 10.88 4.97
CA ARG A 63 40.66 11.67 4.64
C ARG A 63 41.38 12.01 5.94
N VAL A 64 42.63 11.58 6.05
CA VAL A 64 43.56 11.91 7.15
C VAL A 64 43.49 13.41 7.41
N GLU A 65 43.15 13.78 8.65
CA GLU A 65 43.22 15.17 9.13
C GLU A 65 44.63 15.69 8.85
N PRO A 66 44.79 16.84 8.16
CA PRO A 66 46.11 17.42 7.98
C PRO A 66 46.68 17.75 9.35
N ASP A 67 47.94 17.35 9.54
CA ASP A 67 48.75 17.49 10.74
C ASP A 67 48.34 18.65 11.64
N LYS A 68 48.11 18.31 12.91
CA LYS A 68 48.24 19.23 14.02
C LYS A 68 49.70 19.73 14.07
N LEU A 69 49.99 20.79 13.33
CA LEU A 69 51.13 21.67 13.59
C LEU A 69 50.59 22.96 14.17
N GLU A 70 51.02 23.21 15.40
CA GLU A 70 50.55 24.26 16.29
C GLU A 70 50.91 25.67 15.78
N GLN A 71 49.99 26.59 16.04
CA GLN A 71 50.19 28.00 16.38
C GLN A 71 51.33 28.77 15.67
N GLN A 72 50.92 29.75 14.85
CA GLN A 72 51.29 31.19 14.95
C GLN A 72 51.31 31.83 13.56
N ASN A 73 50.23 32.53 13.20
CA ASN A 73 50.28 33.92 12.72
C ASN A 73 48.86 34.44 12.44
N ALA A 74 48.67 35.68 12.81
CA ALA A 74 47.41 36.40 12.85
C ALA A 74 46.83 36.69 11.46
N LEU A 75 45.52 36.99 11.46
CA LEU A 75 44.77 37.74 10.44
C LEU A 75 44.73 37.10 9.05
N SER A 76 43.69 36.32 8.77
CA SER A 76 42.84 36.44 7.58
C SER A 76 41.93 35.23 7.45
N GLY A 77 40.63 35.47 7.30
CA GLY A 77 39.66 34.44 7.00
C GLY A 77 38.39 34.64 7.82
N ASP A 78 37.62 35.65 7.45
CA ASP A 78 36.20 35.76 7.75
C ASP A 78 35.48 34.51 7.21
N THR A 79 35.57 33.40 7.94
CA THR A 79 34.77 32.22 7.65
C THR A 79 33.37 32.54 8.16
N VAL A 80 32.55 33.11 7.28
CA VAL A 80 31.12 33.29 7.47
C VAL A 80 30.55 32.03 8.10
N ARG A 81 30.20 32.12 9.38
CA ARG A 81 29.46 31.06 10.07
C ARG A 81 28.02 31.12 9.56
N THR A 82 27.77 30.46 8.44
CA THR A 82 26.43 30.33 7.84
C THR A 82 25.57 29.34 8.64
N HIS A 83 25.50 29.48 9.96
CA HIS A 83 24.43 28.86 10.75
C HIS A 83 23.18 29.72 10.58
N SER A 84 22.65 29.77 9.36
CA SER A 84 21.31 30.31 9.14
C SER A 84 20.34 29.40 9.92
N PRO A 85 19.56 29.94 10.86
CA PRO A 85 18.59 29.12 11.59
C PRO A 85 17.58 28.54 10.60
N LEU A 86 17.35 27.23 10.67
CA LEU A 86 16.36 26.56 9.84
C LEU A 86 14.96 26.92 10.35
N ILE A 87 14.24 27.74 9.58
CA ILE A 87 12.86 28.10 9.87
C ILE A 87 11.95 27.00 9.31
N ARG A 88 11.20 26.32 10.18
CA ARG A 88 10.15 25.38 9.80
C ARG A 88 8.82 25.93 10.28
N SER A 89 7.87 26.09 9.36
CA SER A 89 6.49 26.43 9.68
C SER A 89 5.59 25.23 9.40
N LYS A 90 4.77 24.85 10.36
CA LYS A 90 3.72 23.84 10.18
C LYS A 90 2.41 24.59 9.97
N VAL A 91 1.79 24.39 8.81
CA VAL A 91 0.50 24.98 8.47
C VAL A 91 -0.43 23.85 8.06
N ASP A 92 -1.60 23.80 8.65
CA ASP A 92 -2.65 22.86 8.28
C ASP A 92 -3.54 23.52 7.22
N LEU A 93 -3.53 22.98 6.01
CA LEU A 93 -4.32 23.46 4.86
C LEU A 93 -5.33 22.40 4.43
N VAL A 94 -6.48 22.83 3.93
CA VAL A 94 -7.52 21.96 3.37
C VAL A 94 -7.55 22.11 1.86
N LEU A 95 -7.65 20.98 1.15
CA LEU A 95 -7.79 20.94 -0.32
C LEU A 95 -9.27 20.83 -0.70
N VAL A 96 -9.70 21.70 -1.62
CA VAL A 96 -11.08 21.74 -2.13
C VAL A 96 -11.06 21.67 -3.67
N PRO A 97 -11.13 20.46 -4.26
CA PRO A 97 -11.17 20.30 -5.72
C PRO A 97 -12.57 20.60 -6.25
N VAL A 98 -12.65 21.37 -7.35
CA VAL A 98 -13.91 21.71 -8.02
C VAL A 98 -13.77 21.62 -9.53
N THR A 99 -14.85 21.22 -10.22
CA THR A 99 -14.96 21.22 -11.68
C THR A 99 -16.13 22.12 -12.07
N VAL A 100 -15.90 23.07 -12.97
CA VAL A 100 -16.93 24.00 -13.45
C VAL A 100 -17.32 23.65 -14.87
N THR A 101 -18.62 23.45 -15.10
CA THR A 101 -19.19 23.13 -16.43
C THR A 101 -20.33 24.07 -16.79
N ASP A 102 -20.52 24.34 -18.07
CA ASP A 102 -21.68 25.06 -18.58
C ASP A 102 -22.93 24.13 -18.70
N PRO A 103 -24.14 24.67 -19.01
CA PRO A 103 -25.35 23.85 -19.20
C PRO A 103 -25.28 22.85 -20.36
N MET A 104 -24.30 22.97 -21.26
CA MET A 104 -24.03 22.04 -22.35
C MET A 104 -22.94 21.01 -21.97
N ASN A 105 -22.59 20.89 -20.68
CA ASN A 105 -21.56 20.01 -20.15
C ASN A 105 -20.14 20.27 -20.68
N ARG A 106 -19.84 21.49 -21.11
CA ARG A 106 -18.48 21.89 -21.52
C ARG A 106 -17.72 22.44 -20.32
N LEU A 107 -16.43 22.12 -20.22
CA LEU A 107 -15.55 22.64 -19.16
C LEU A 107 -15.38 24.15 -19.32
N VAL A 108 -15.58 24.87 -18.22
CA VAL A 108 -15.28 26.30 -18.15
C VAL A 108 -13.81 26.45 -17.79
N THR A 109 -13.06 27.13 -18.65
CA THR A 109 -11.62 27.38 -18.48
C THR A 109 -11.37 28.87 -18.22
N GLY A 110 -10.16 29.22 -17.77
CA GLY A 110 -9.76 30.61 -17.55
C GLY A 110 -10.37 31.28 -16.32
N LEU A 111 -10.89 30.49 -15.36
CA LEU A 111 -11.33 31.00 -14.07
C LEU A 111 -10.12 31.28 -13.19
N ASP A 112 -10.12 32.45 -12.56
CA ASP A 112 -9.10 32.85 -11.60
C ASP A 112 -9.59 32.65 -10.16
N LYS A 113 -8.68 32.87 -9.21
CA LYS A 113 -8.96 32.78 -7.79
C LYS A 113 -10.14 33.67 -7.36
N ASP A 114 -10.29 34.84 -7.96
CA ASP A 114 -11.26 35.86 -7.57
C ASP A 114 -12.70 35.46 -7.98
N ASN A 115 -12.84 34.47 -8.86
CA ASN A 115 -14.12 33.88 -9.21
C ASN A 115 -14.67 32.91 -8.13
N PHE A 116 -13.88 32.56 -7.12
CA PHE A 116 -14.26 31.60 -6.09
C PHE A 116 -14.33 32.22 -4.70
N GLN A 117 -15.35 31.85 -3.94
CA GLN A 117 -15.49 32.19 -2.52
C GLN A 117 -15.80 30.92 -1.75
N ILE A 118 -15.02 30.63 -0.72
CA ILE A 118 -15.18 29.45 0.12
C ILE A 118 -15.80 29.90 1.44
N TYR A 119 -16.79 29.16 1.91
CA TYR A 119 -17.43 29.40 3.20
C TYR A 119 -17.44 28.11 4.02
N GLU A 120 -17.18 28.22 5.32
CA GLU A 120 -17.33 27.15 6.29
C GLU A 120 -18.27 27.62 7.40
N GLY A 121 -19.38 26.90 7.62
CA GLY A 121 -20.31 27.26 8.70
C GLY A 121 -20.87 28.70 8.61
N LYS A 122 -20.90 29.30 7.40
CA LYS A 122 -21.26 30.70 7.08
C LYS A 122 -20.14 31.74 7.25
N GLU A 123 -18.93 31.33 7.63
CA GLU A 123 -17.76 32.21 7.68
C GLU A 123 -16.96 32.09 6.38
N GLN A 124 -16.54 33.21 5.80
CA GLN A 124 -15.74 33.23 4.57
C GLN A 124 -14.29 32.82 4.87
N GLN A 125 -13.75 31.91 4.06
CA GLN A 125 -12.39 31.41 4.19
C GLN A 125 -11.47 32.00 3.12
N ASP A 126 -10.26 32.37 3.53
CA ASP A 126 -9.22 32.88 2.64
C ASP A 126 -8.63 31.75 1.79
N VAL A 127 -8.69 31.89 0.47
CA VAL A 127 -7.97 30.99 -0.45
C VAL A 127 -6.48 31.35 -0.39
N ARG A 128 -5.66 30.53 0.26
CA ARG A 128 -4.19 30.74 0.37
C ARG A 128 -3.43 30.30 -0.88
N HIS A 129 -3.85 29.18 -1.47
CA HIS A 129 -3.26 28.60 -2.66
C HIS A 129 -4.38 28.28 -3.65
N PHE A 130 -4.15 28.60 -4.91
CA PHE A 130 -5.08 28.32 -6.00
C PHE A 130 -4.30 27.70 -7.16
N SER A 131 -4.83 26.63 -7.73
CA SER A 131 -4.27 25.96 -8.89
C SER A 131 -5.39 25.52 -9.81
N SER A 132 -5.18 25.69 -11.12
CA SER A 132 -6.05 25.15 -12.16
C SER A 132 -5.29 24.02 -12.84
N GLU A 133 -5.81 22.80 -12.70
CA GLU A 133 -5.21 21.60 -13.28
C GLU A 133 -5.94 21.22 -14.57
N ASP A 134 -5.17 21.06 -15.66
CA ASP A 134 -5.67 20.58 -16.93
C ASP A 134 -5.58 19.04 -16.93
N ALA A 135 -6.72 18.39 -16.71
CA ALA A 135 -6.76 16.94 -16.65
C ALA A 135 -6.77 16.34 -18.08
N PRO A 136 -5.96 15.29 -18.35
CA PRO A 136 -5.96 14.65 -19.66
C PRO A 136 -7.33 14.00 -19.94
N ILE A 137 -8.00 14.46 -20.98
CA ILE A 137 -9.22 13.82 -21.50
C ILE A 137 -8.85 12.56 -22.31
N SER A 138 -9.26 11.40 -21.82
CA SER A 138 -9.13 10.14 -22.57
C SER A 138 -10.33 9.99 -23.51
N LEU A 139 -10.09 10.07 -24.82
CA LEU A 139 -11.11 9.83 -25.85
C LEU A 139 -10.98 8.37 -26.36
N GLY A 140 -12.00 7.55 -26.11
CA GLY A 140 -12.17 6.26 -26.78
C GLY A 140 -12.95 6.47 -28.07
N VAL A 141 -12.34 6.16 -29.22
CA VAL A 141 -12.99 6.20 -30.54
C VAL A 141 -13.56 4.84 -30.93
#